data_AF-A0A7C7PJZ8-F1
#
_entry.id   AF-A0A7C7PJZ8-F1
#
_cell.length_a   1.000
_cell.length_b   1.000
_cell.length_c   1.000
_cell.angle_alpha   90.00
_cell.angle_beta   90.00
_cell.angle_gamma   90.00
#
_symmetry.space_group_name_H-M   'P 1'
#
loop_
_entity.id
_entity.type
_entity.pdbx_description
1 polymer ?
#
loop_
_entity_poly.entity_id
_entity_poly.type
_entity_poly.pdbx_seq_one_letter_code
_entity_poly.pdbx_strand_id
1 'polypeptide(L)'
;MPINILMPALSPTMTEGTLARWLVKEGDEITSGDVIAEIETDKATMEVEAVDEGTLGEILVAEGTEAVPVNQVIAVVLEDGEDASAISEAPAAPPPAAA
;
A
#
# COMPACT_ATOMS: atom_id res chain seq x y z
N MET A 1 -0.03 -1.11 16.77
CA MET A 1 1.27 -0.88 16.10
C MET A 1 0.88 -0.54 14.69
N PRO A 2 1.46 0.49 14.04
CA PRO A 2 1.02 0.88 12.71
C PRO A 2 1.06 -0.33 11.77
N ILE A 3 -0.05 -0.58 11.09
CA ILE A 3 -0.23 -1.69 10.18
C ILE A 3 0.31 -1.24 8.82
N ASN A 4 1.37 -1.90 8.37
CA ASN A 4 1.96 -1.61 7.07
C ASN A 4 1.15 -2.31 5.98
N ILE A 5 0.51 -1.52 5.10
CA ILE A 5 -0.10 -2.04 3.88
C ILE A 5 1.03 -2.33 2.91
N LEU A 6 1.21 -3.61 2.60
CA LEU A 6 2.20 -4.07 1.63
C LEU A 6 1.53 -4.26 0.27
N MET A 7 2.30 -4.03 -0.80
CA MET A 7 1.93 -4.38 -2.16
C MET A 7 1.59 -5.88 -2.25
N PRO A 8 0.34 -6.27 -2.51
CA PRO A 8 -0.05 -7.66 -2.54
C PRO A 8 0.44 -8.35 -3.82
N ALA A 9 0.68 -9.66 -3.71
CA ALA A 9 0.93 -10.51 -4.86
C ALA A 9 -0.40 -10.95 -5.48
N LEU A 10 -0.84 -10.26 -6.54
CA LEU A 10 -2.08 -10.61 -7.24
C LEU A 10 -1.93 -11.79 -8.22
N SER A 11 -0.69 -12.22 -8.47
CA SER A 11 -0.36 -13.40 -9.26
C SER A 11 0.86 -14.12 -8.67
N PRO A 12 0.94 -15.46 -8.74
CA PRO A 12 2.07 -16.23 -8.23
C PRO A 12 3.41 -15.92 -8.91
N THR A 13 3.39 -15.26 -10.07
CA THR A 13 4.60 -14.82 -10.80
C THR A 13 4.80 -13.30 -10.76
N MET A 14 4.01 -12.57 -9.97
CA MET A 14 4.13 -11.12 -9.87
C MET A 14 5.32 -10.73 -8.99
N THR A 15 6.20 -9.90 -9.53
CA THR A 15 7.35 -9.33 -8.80
C THR A 15 7.13 -7.86 -8.47
N GLU A 16 6.39 -7.16 -9.31
CA GLU A 16 6.07 -5.74 -9.22
C GLU A 16 4.72 -5.46 -9.90
N GLY A 17 4.13 -4.30 -9.61
CA GLY A 17 2.92 -3.80 -10.26
C GLY A 17 2.83 -2.28 -10.21
N THR A 18 1.87 -1.72 -10.92
CA THR A 18 1.63 -0.28 -10.94
C THR A 18 0.47 0.03 -10.00
N LEU A 19 0.67 0.93 -9.05
CA LEU A 19 -0.43 1.42 -8.22
C LEU A 19 -1.22 2.42 -9.06
N ALA A 20 -2.28 1.95 -9.72
CA ALA A 20 -3.03 2.75 -10.69
C ALA A 20 -3.80 3.87 -9.99
N ARG A 21 -4.47 3.56 -8.88
CA ARG A 21 -5.32 4.51 -8.18
C ARG A 21 -5.53 4.15 -6.71
N TRP A 22 -5.61 5.16 -5.84
CA TRP A 22 -6.14 5.01 -4.49
C TRP A 22 -7.64 5.30 -4.47
N LEU A 23 -8.40 4.41 -3.83
CA LEU A 23 -9.84 4.55 -3.59
C LEU A 23 -10.13 5.14 -2.20
N VAL A 24 -9.16 5.07 -1.30
CA VAL A 24 -9.17 5.69 0.04
C VAL A 24 -8.22 6.90 0.11
N LYS A 25 -8.30 7.65 1.22
CA LYS A 25 -7.48 8.84 1.47
C LYS A 25 -6.93 8.82 2.88
N GLU A 26 -5.90 9.61 3.13
CA GLU A 26 -5.33 9.78 4.48
C GLU A 26 -6.41 10.33 5.42
N GLY A 27 -6.57 9.67 6.56
CA GLY A 27 -7.63 9.91 7.54
C GLY A 27 -8.95 9.17 7.28
N ASP A 28 -9.06 8.39 6.20
CA ASP A 28 -10.25 7.59 5.90
C ASP A 28 -10.25 6.28 6.69
N GLU A 29 -11.42 5.82 7.11
CA GLU A 29 -11.59 4.58 7.87
C GLU A 29 -11.70 3.40 6.90
N ILE A 30 -10.87 2.38 7.11
CA ILE A 30 -10.73 1.20 6.28
C ILE A 30 -11.23 0.00 7.07
N THR A 31 -12.07 -0.83 6.47
CA THR A 31 -12.52 -2.09 7.04
C THR A 31 -11.92 -3.27 6.27
N SER A 32 -11.74 -4.42 6.92
CA SER A 32 -11.38 -5.66 6.23
C SER A 32 -12.38 -5.98 5.12
N GLY A 33 -11.89 -6.11 3.89
CA GLY A 33 -12.69 -6.33 2.68
C GLY A 33 -13.05 -5.06 1.90
N ASP A 34 -12.74 -3.87 2.42
CA ASP A 34 -12.92 -2.64 1.65
C ASP A 34 -11.86 -2.50 0.57
N VAL A 35 -12.25 -2.02 -0.62
CA VAL A 35 -11.31 -1.79 -1.70
C VAL A 35 -10.55 -0.49 -1.47
N ILE A 36 -9.24 -0.60 -1.26
CA ILE A 36 -8.36 0.54 -0.93
C ILE A 36 -7.63 1.11 -2.14
N ALA A 37 -7.28 0.28 -3.11
CA ALA A 37 -6.51 0.69 -4.29
C ALA A 37 -6.79 -0.20 -5.50
N GLU A 38 -6.44 0.30 -6.67
CA GLU A 38 -6.42 -0.45 -7.93
C GLU A 38 -4.95 -0.63 -8.33
N ILE A 39 -4.55 -1.88 -8.57
CA ILE A 39 -3.23 -2.21 -9.11
C ILE A 39 -3.39 -2.62 -10.56
N GLU A 40 -2.66 -1.95 -11.44
CA GLU A 40 -2.53 -2.32 -12.84
C GLU A 40 -1.27 -3.16 -13.04
N THR A 41 -1.44 -4.23 -13.81
CA THR A 41 -0.36 -5.09 -14.28
C THR A 41 -0.43 -5.20 -15.80
N ASP A 42 0.60 -5.78 -16.42
CA ASP A 42 0.63 -6.07 -17.86
C ASP A 42 -0.57 -6.91 -18.36
N LYS A 43 -1.26 -7.60 -17.45
CA LYS A 43 -2.37 -8.51 -17.78
C LYS A 43 -3.75 -7.99 -17.42
N ALA A 44 -3.87 -7.26 -16.33
CA ALA A 44 -5.15 -6.80 -15.81
C ALA A 44 -4.96 -5.72 -14.75
N THR A 45 -6.01 -4.93 -14.57
CA THR A 45 -6.22 -4.10 -13.38
C THR A 45 -7.02 -4.91 -12.36
N MET A 46 -6.55 -4.96 -11.13
CA MET A 46 -7.19 -5.69 -10.04
C MET A 46 -7.32 -4.79 -8.81
N GLU A 47 -8.43 -4.98 -8.10
CA GLU A 47 -8.77 -4.26 -6.89
C GLU A 47 -8.03 -4.88 -5.69
N VAL A 48 -7.45 -4.02 -4.85
CA VAL A 48 -6.81 -4.39 -3.60
C VAL A 48 -7.80 -4.17 -2.48
N GLU A 49 -8.18 -5.25 -1.83
CA GLU A 49 -8.99 -5.24 -0.63
C GLU A 49 -8.10 -5.12 0.61
N ALA A 50 -8.52 -4.32 1.58
CA ALA A 50 -7.88 -4.24 2.88
C ALA A 50 -8.00 -5.57 3.61
N VAL A 51 -6.88 -6.05 4.15
CA VAL A 51 -6.82 -7.25 4.99
C VAL A 51 -7.12 -6.90 6.44
N ASP A 52 -6.75 -5.69 6.85
CA ASP A 52 -6.85 -5.18 8.20
C ASP A 52 -7.78 -3.97 8.25
N GLU A 53 -8.32 -3.68 9.43
CA GLU A 53 -9.19 -2.54 9.71
C GLU A 53 -8.45 -1.45 10.50
N GLY A 54 -8.79 -0.18 10.27
CA GLY A 54 -8.19 0.96 10.95
C GLY A 54 -8.36 2.27 10.18
N THR A 55 -7.59 3.30 10.51
CA THR A 55 -7.60 4.58 9.77
C THR A 55 -6.37 4.70 8.88
N LEU A 56 -6.51 5.08 7.62
CA LEU A 56 -5.36 5.31 6.74
C LEU A 56 -4.51 6.47 7.31
N GLY A 57 -3.31 6.17 7.77
CA GLY A 57 -2.41 7.16 8.37
C GLY A 57 -1.71 8.01 7.31
N GLU A 58 -0.93 7.37 6.45
CA GLU A 58 -0.14 8.03 5.41
C GLU A 58 0.04 7.13 4.19
N ILE A 59 -0.02 7.74 3.00
CA ILE A 59 0.25 7.07 1.72
C ILE A 59 1.72 7.29 1.35
N LEU A 60 2.51 6.21 1.34
CA LEU A 60 3.93 6.24 1.02
C LEU A 60 4.19 6.14 -0.48
N VAL A 61 3.28 5.51 -1.22
CA VAL A 61 3.35 5.32 -2.67
C VAL A 61 2.17 6.00 -3.34
N ALA A 62 2.44 7.04 -4.13
CA ALA A 62 1.40 7.80 -4.82
C ALA A 62 0.71 6.98 -5.91
N GLU A 63 -0.54 7.34 -6.23
CA GLU A 63 -1.22 6.81 -7.42
C GLU A 63 -0.47 7.14 -8.71
N GLY A 64 -0.53 6.23 -9.68
CA GLY A 64 0.27 6.25 -10.90
C GLY A 64 1.72 5.79 -10.74
N THR A 65 2.15 5.36 -9.55
CA THR A 65 3.52 4.85 -9.37
C THR A 65 3.66 3.48 -10.03
N GLU A 66 4.56 3.40 -11.01
CA GLU A 66 4.90 2.18 -11.73
C GLU A 66 5.99 1.38 -11.00
N ALA A 67 6.10 0.09 -11.31
CA ALA A 67 7.17 -0.80 -10.82
C ALA A 67 7.26 -0.90 -9.28
N VAL A 68 6.12 -0.88 -8.58
CA VAL A 68 6.05 -1.08 -7.14
C VAL A 68 6.28 -2.57 -6.83
N PRO A 69 7.36 -2.95 -6.11
CA PRO A 69 7.67 -4.32 -5.77
C PRO A 69 6.62 -4.95 -4.84
N VAL A 70 6.33 -6.22 -5.06
CA VAL A 70 5.51 -7.02 -4.13
C VAL A 70 6.19 -7.07 -2.75
N ASN A 71 5.39 -6.98 -1.68
CA ASN A 71 5.82 -6.80 -0.29
C ASN A 71 6.45 -5.44 0.05
N GLN A 72 6.49 -4.46 -0.87
CA GLN A 72 6.87 -3.10 -0.51
C GLN A 72 5.75 -2.43 0.28
N VAL A 73 6.10 -1.65 1.31
CA VAL A 73 5.14 -0.82 2.04
C VAL A 73 4.61 0.29 1.12
N ILE A 74 3.30 0.32 0.90
CA ILE A 74 2.62 1.31 0.05
C ILE A 74 1.84 2.36 0.84
N ALA A 75 1.36 1.99 2.04
CA ALA A 75 0.68 2.88 2.96
C ALA A 75 0.77 2.34 4.39
N VAL A 76 0.42 3.18 5.36
CA VAL A 76 0.35 2.81 6.77
C VAL A 76 -1.06 3.07 7.29
N VAL A 77 -1.60 2.11 8.01
CA VAL A 77 -2.88 2.19 8.72
C VAL A 77 -2.62 2.29 10.22
N LEU A 78 -3.32 3.20 10.89
CA LEU A 78 -3.26 3.44 12.32
C LEU A 78 -4.42 2.70 12.98
N GLU A 79 -4.16 1.94 14.05
CA GLU A 79 -5.21 1.38 14.90
C GLU A 79 -5.76 2.45 15.87
N ASP A 80 -6.91 2.18 16.47
CA ASP A 80 -7.62 3.09 17.38
C ASP A 80 -6.70 3.55 18.54
N GLY A 81 -6.35 4.84 18.53
CA GLY A 81 -5.47 5.46 19.51
C GLY A 81 -4.00 5.64 19.12
N GLU A 82 -3.61 5.37 17.85
CA GLU A 82 -2.26 5.61 17.33
C GLU A 82 -2.15 6.91 16.52
N ASP A 83 -1.15 7.73 16.84
CA ASP A 83 -0.84 8.98 16.13
C ASP A 83 0.07 8.74 14.92
N ALA A 84 -0.03 9.60 13.89
CA ALA A 84 0.85 9.64 12.72
C ALA A 84 2.36 9.76 13.04
N SER A 85 2.72 10.03 14.30
CA SER A 85 4.10 9.98 14.78
C SER A 85 4.70 8.56 14.77
N ALA A 86 3.88 7.51 14.73
CA ALA A 86 4.33 6.11 14.66
C ALA A 86 4.84 5.70 13.26
N ILE A 87 4.57 6.52 12.24
CA ILE A 87 4.91 6.23 10.83
C ILE A 87 6.43 6.40 10.57
N SER A 88 7.16 7.05 11.49
CA SER A 88 8.58 7.38 11.35
C SER A 88 9.56 6.18 11.39
N GLU A 89 9.08 4.94 11.51
CA GLU A 89 9.93 3.73 11.59
C GLU A 89 9.83 2.78 10.37
N ALA A 90 9.16 3.16 9.28
CA ALA A 90 9.23 2.38 8.04
C ALA A 90 10.59 2.61 7.36
N PRO A 91 11.45 1.58 7.18
CA PRO A 91 12.72 1.75 6.50
C PRO A 91 12.43 2.05 5.03
N ALA A 92 12.76 3.26 4.60
CA ALA A 92 12.83 3.62 3.19
C ALA A 92 13.64 2.55 2.46
N ALA A 93 12.99 1.88 1.50
CA ALA A 93 13.65 0.90 0.65
C ALA A 93 14.92 1.50 0.03
N PRO A 94 16.03 0.76 -0.02
CA PRO A 94 17.28 1.27 -0.57
C PRO A 94 17.09 1.64 -2.05
N PRO A 95 17.70 2.73 -2.54
CA PRO A 95 17.58 3.15 -3.93
C PRO A 95 18.06 2.03 -4.87
N PRO A 96 17.44 1.87 -6.06
CA PRO A 96 17.84 0.85 -7.01
C PRO A 96 19.29 1.09 -7.40
N ALA A 97 20.13 0.08 -7.15
CA ALA A 97 21.52 0.09 -7.57
C ALA A 97 21.57 0.05 -9.10
N ALA A 98 21.89 1.20 -9.71
CA ALA A 98 22.28 1.27 -11.10
C ALA A 98 23.62 0.54 -11.30
N ALA A 99 23.66 -0.39 -12.25
CA ALA A 99 24.87 -1.01 -12.79
C ALA A 99 24.89 -0.86 -14.31
#